data_AF-A0A7C3JBT9-F1
#
_entry.id   AF-A0A7C3JBT9-F1
#
_cell.length_a   1.000
_cell.length_b   1.000
_cell.length_c   1.000
_cell.angle_alpha   90.00
_cell.angle_beta   90.00
_cell.angle_gamma   90.00
#
_symmetry.space_group_name_H-M   'P 1'
#
loop_
_entity.id
_entity.type
_entity.pdbx_description
1 polymer ?
#
loop_
_entity_poly.entity_id
_entity_poly.type
_entity_poly.pdbx_seq_one_letter_code
_entity_poly.pdbx_strand_id
1 'polypeptide(L)'
;MPAIYPARLKQQTARVAESFDEPALLVRRLISLLETYADYTHRPGLVSPTPTLLKTFHTPLPVLRQALAAFKDKARQKPGSALAVCDAFWSEDIFECRWLAVHLLSQLPLELAQASVQRLHTWITEMPDESLWRALEDADFSQLRRTASAALTGYAREWLQKRDQQEIKRGMQLIKFLLTGDEFQDLPSIFRLIAPFLRQAPAPLRPDILDILTMLARQSPHETMQSLLQALNSIDNPDTPWLIRQILSEFPPESQRTLRLALKSS
;
A
#
# COMPACT_ATOMS: atom_id res chain seq x y z
N MET A 1 -20.52 -21.97 7.81
CA MET A 1 -19.36 -21.53 8.62
C MET A 1 -19.44 -22.15 10.02
N PRO A 2 -18.35 -22.74 10.56
CA PRO A 2 -18.33 -23.22 11.93
C PRO A 2 -18.34 -22.06 12.95
N ALA A 3 -18.94 -22.28 14.12
CA ALA A 3 -18.93 -21.29 15.20
C ALA A 3 -17.48 -21.02 15.67
N ILE A 4 -17.09 -19.74 15.69
CA ILE A 4 -15.76 -19.32 16.15
C ILE A 4 -15.78 -19.25 17.68
N TYR A 5 -15.05 -20.15 18.33
CA TYR A 5 -14.83 -20.13 19.78
C TYR A 5 -13.47 -19.47 20.09
N PRO A 6 -13.42 -18.25 20.66
CA PRO A 6 -12.19 -17.49 20.81
C PRO A 6 -11.07 -18.21 21.58
N ALA A 7 -11.42 -18.91 22.67
CA ALA A 7 -10.45 -19.64 23.48
C ALA A 7 -9.80 -20.80 22.71
N ARG A 8 -10.61 -21.54 21.94
CA ARG A 8 -10.13 -22.65 21.10
C ARG A 8 -9.27 -22.13 19.96
N LEU A 9 -9.72 -21.07 19.29
CA LEU A 9 -8.97 -20.44 18.21
C LEU A 9 -7.60 -19.96 18.71
N LYS A 10 -7.54 -19.29 19.87
CA LYS A 10 -6.28 -18.84 20.49
C LYS A 10 -5.32 -20.01 20.73
N GLN A 11 -5.81 -21.15 21.23
CA GLN A 11 -4.98 -22.35 21.40
C GLN A 11 -4.50 -22.92 20.07
N GLN A 12 -5.37 -22.97 19.05
CA GLN A 12 -5.01 -23.46 17.72
C GLN A 12 -3.95 -22.57 17.07
N THR A 13 -4.12 -21.24 17.09
CA THR A 13 -3.13 -20.30 16.55
C THR A 13 -1.81 -20.35 17.30
N ALA A 14 -1.84 -20.56 18.62
CA ALA A 14 -0.62 -20.74 19.42
C ALA A 14 0.16 -22.00 19.01
N ARG A 15 -0.54 -23.13 18.79
CA ARG A 15 0.07 -24.39 18.30
C ARG A 15 0.65 -24.25 16.89
N VAL A 16 -0.01 -23.48 16.01
CA VAL A 16 0.55 -23.15 14.70
C VAL A 16 1.83 -22.33 14.87
N ALA A 17 1.80 -21.32 15.74
CA ALA A 17 2.96 -20.45 16.01
C ALA A 17 4.14 -21.15 16.71
N GLU A 18 4.01 -22.39 17.18
CA GLU A 18 5.13 -23.17 17.71
C GLU A 18 6.17 -23.50 16.62
N SER A 19 5.73 -23.69 15.37
CA SER A 19 6.63 -23.97 14.24
C SER A 19 7.14 -22.69 13.56
N PHE A 20 7.23 -21.55 14.27
CA PHE A 20 7.61 -20.27 13.68
C PHE A 20 9.02 -20.26 13.08
N ASP A 21 9.94 -21.08 13.59
CA ASP A 21 11.30 -21.21 13.04
C ASP A 21 11.39 -22.14 11.82
N GLU A 22 10.28 -22.78 11.46
CA GLU A 22 10.18 -23.67 10.31
C GLU A 22 9.11 -23.12 9.35
N PRO A 23 9.43 -22.09 8.52
CA PRO A 23 8.44 -21.38 7.71
C PRO A 23 7.56 -22.30 6.86
N ALA A 24 8.14 -23.33 6.24
CA ALA A 24 7.39 -24.30 5.44
C ALA A 24 6.38 -25.12 6.27
N LEU A 25 6.74 -25.50 7.50
CA LEU A 25 5.84 -26.22 8.40
C LEU A 25 4.74 -25.27 8.92
N LEU A 26 5.10 -24.04 9.26
CA LEU A 26 4.18 -22.99 9.68
C LEU A 26 3.09 -22.74 8.64
N VAL A 27 3.49 -22.55 7.38
CA VAL A 27 2.57 -22.35 6.24
C VAL A 27 1.59 -23.51 6.12
N ARG A 28 2.08 -24.75 6.11
CA ARG A 28 1.22 -25.95 6.01
C ARG A 28 0.19 -26.03 7.14
N ARG A 29 0.63 -25.77 8.38
CA ARG A 29 -0.23 -25.76 9.57
C ARG A 29 -1.24 -24.62 9.54
N LEU A 30 -0.83 -23.45 9.07
CA LEU A 30 -1.71 -22.30 8.89
C LEU A 30 -2.79 -22.60 7.84
N ILE A 31 -2.42 -23.11 6.66
CA ILE A 31 -3.38 -23.46 5.60
C ILE A 31 -4.41 -24.46 6.12
N SER A 32 -3.97 -25.50 6.84
CA SER A 32 -4.88 -26.48 7.46
C SER A 32 -5.86 -25.83 8.46
N LEU A 33 -5.39 -24.82 9.21
CA LEU A 33 -6.24 -24.04 10.12
C LEU A 33 -7.25 -23.19 9.33
N LEU A 34 -6.80 -22.49 8.28
CA LEU A 34 -7.65 -21.64 7.45
C LEU A 34 -8.74 -22.46 6.76
N GLU A 35 -8.42 -23.64 6.24
CA GLU A 35 -9.36 -24.58 5.64
C GLU A 35 -10.46 -25.01 6.62
N THR A 36 -10.13 -25.16 7.90
CA THR A 36 -11.11 -25.49 8.95
C THR A 36 -12.13 -24.37 9.15
N TYR A 37 -11.75 -23.12 8.89
CA TYR A 37 -12.59 -21.92 9.04
C TYR A 37 -13.02 -21.32 7.71
N ALA A 38 -12.71 -21.98 6.59
CA ALA A 38 -13.01 -21.50 5.26
C ALA A 38 -14.53 -21.43 5.03
N ASP A 39 -14.96 -20.40 4.33
CA ASP A 39 -16.33 -20.27 3.88
C ASP A 39 -16.46 -20.58 2.39
N TYR A 40 -16.61 -21.87 2.09
CA TYR A 40 -16.86 -22.34 0.73
C TYR A 40 -18.29 -22.06 0.23
N THR A 41 -19.17 -21.49 1.07
CA THR A 41 -20.53 -21.12 0.64
C THR A 41 -20.60 -19.76 -0.04
N HIS A 42 -19.49 -19.02 -0.06
CA HIS A 42 -19.36 -17.75 -0.77
C HIS A 42 -19.40 -17.98 -2.30
N ARG A 43 -20.59 -17.86 -2.89
CA ARG A 43 -20.73 -17.71 -4.35
C ARG A 43 -20.29 -16.30 -4.72
N PRO A 44 -19.31 -16.09 -5.61
CA PRO A 44 -18.97 -14.76 -6.07
C PRO A 44 -20.22 -14.16 -6.75
N GLY A 45 -20.86 -13.21 -6.07
CA GLY A 45 -21.88 -12.37 -6.67
C GLY A 45 -21.22 -11.53 -7.77
N LEU A 46 -21.93 -11.32 -8.87
CA LEU A 46 -21.57 -10.63 -10.11
C LEU A 46 -21.05 -9.17 -9.99
N VAL A 47 -20.57 -8.73 -8.81
CA VAL A 47 -20.29 -7.31 -8.50
C VAL A 47 -19.01 -7.11 -7.67
N SER A 48 -17.95 -7.89 -7.91
CA SER A 48 -16.61 -7.46 -7.47
C SER A 48 -15.88 -6.82 -8.64
N PRO A 49 -15.37 -5.57 -8.49
CA PRO A 49 -14.49 -4.98 -9.48
C PRO A 49 -13.19 -5.78 -9.41
N THR A 50 -13.01 -6.62 -10.42
CA THR A 50 -11.89 -7.54 -10.66
C THR A 50 -11.82 -8.74 -9.69
N PRO A 51 -12.01 -9.99 -10.18
CA PRO A 51 -11.80 -11.18 -9.36
C PRO A 51 -10.30 -11.30 -9.03
N THR A 52 -9.99 -11.54 -7.75
CA THR A 52 -8.62 -11.84 -7.33
C THR A 52 -8.11 -13.09 -8.06
N LEU A 53 -6.93 -13.02 -8.65
CA LEU A 53 -6.30 -14.20 -9.29
C LEU A 53 -5.90 -15.30 -8.27
N LEU A 54 -5.92 -14.98 -6.97
CA LEU A 54 -5.49 -15.86 -5.88
C LEU A 54 -6.62 -16.76 -5.38
N LYS A 55 -6.24 -17.96 -4.93
CA LYS A 55 -7.12 -18.81 -4.12
C LYS A 55 -7.50 -18.06 -2.86
N THR A 56 -8.79 -18.05 -2.52
CA THR A 56 -9.30 -17.38 -1.31
C THR A 56 -10.13 -18.36 -0.52
N PHE A 57 -9.84 -18.49 0.78
CA PHE A 57 -10.63 -19.34 1.69
C PHE A 57 -11.85 -18.62 2.26
N HIS A 58 -11.91 -17.29 2.10
CA HIS A 58 -12.91 -16.41 2.71
C HIS A 58 -12.94 -16.60 4.23
N THR A 59 -11.77 -16.84 4.82
CA THR A 59 -11.67 -17.05 6.26
C THR A 59 -12.07 -15.77 7.00
N PRO A 60 -12.90 -15.84 8.05
CA PRO A 60 -13.30 -14.67 8.81
C PRO A 60 -12.11 -13.87 9.34
N LEU A 61 -12.16 -12.55 9.17
CA LEU A 61 -11.10 -11.64 9.64
C LEU A 61 -10.70 -11.83 11.13
N PRO A 62 -11.60 -12.18 12.07
CA PRO A 62 -11.20 -12.51 13.44
C PRO A 62 -10.20 -13.67 13.55
N VAL A 63 -10.29 -14.67 12.66
CA VAL A 63 -9.34 -15.80 12.61
C VAL A 63 -7.98 -15.32 12.15
N LEU A 64 -7.93 -14.53 11.08
CA LEU A 64 -6.67 -13.95 10.56
C LEU A 64 -6.00 -13.04 11.59
N ARG A 65 -6.77 -12.17 12.26
CA ARG A 65 -6.25 -11.29 13.33
C ARG A 65 -5.71 -12.08 14.52
N GLN A 66 -6.36 -13.17 14.90
CA GLN A 66 -5.89 -14.02 16.00
C GLN A 66 -4.62 -14.80 15.62
N ALA A 67 -4.49 -15.25 14.37
CA ALA A 67 -3.26 -15.86 13.85
C ALA A 67 -2.11 -14.84 13.82
N LEU A 68 -2.36 -13.65 13.27
CA LEU A 68 -1.41 -12.54 13.23
C LEU A 68 -0.90 -12.18 14.62
N ALA A 69 -1.79 -12.10 15.62
CA ALA A 69 -1.41 -11.80 17.00
C ALA A 69 -0.43 -12.85 17.56
N ALA A 70 -0.67 -14.14 17.32
CA ALA A 70 0.23 -15.21 17.76
C ALA A 70 1.60 -15.14 17.06
N PHE A 71 1.63 -14.79 15.78
CA PHE A 71 2.87 -14.66 15.00
C PHE A 71 3.67 -13.42 15.37
N LYS A 72 2.99 -12.30 15.68
CA LYS A 72 3.62 -11.06 16.12
C LYS A 72 4.46 -11.27 17.39
N ASP A 73 3.91 -11.99 18.37
CA ASP A 73 4.65 -12.29 19.60
C ASP A 73 5.91 -13.11 19.32
N LYS A 74 5.84 -14.07 18.39
CA LYS A 74 6.99 -14.86 17.96
C LYS A 74 8.01 -14.04 17.16
N ALA A 75 7.56 -13.18 16.25
CA ALA A 75 8.42 -12.32 15.45
C ALA A 75 9.27 -11.38 16.32
N ARG A 76 8.70 -10.88 17.42
CA ARG A 76 9.43 -10.06 18.41
C ARG A 76 10.50 -10.85 19.17
N GLN A 77 10.22 -12.12 19.49
CA GLN A 77 11.16 -13.00 20.19
C GLN A 77 12.26 -13.51 19.25
N LYS A 78 11.94 -13.67 17.96
CA LYS A 78 12.78 -14.33 16.96
C LYS A 78 12.81 -13.52 15.64
N PRO A 79 13.44 -12.34 15.64
CA PRO A 79 13.48 -11.47 14.46
C PRO A 79 14.16 -12.12 13.26
N GLY A 80 15.17 -12.99 13.49
CA GLY A 80 15.88 -13.71 12.43
C GLY A 80 14.97 -14.61 11.58
N SER A 81 14.00 -15.28 12.18
CA SER A 81 13.04 -16.16 11.49
C SER A 81 11.87 -15.37 10.87
N ALA A 82 11.59 -14.17 11.38
CA ALA A 82 10.37 -13.43 11.03
C ALA A 82 10.30 -13.04 9.55
N LEU A 83 11.41 -12.62 8.94
CA LEU A 83 11.46 -12.31 7.51
C LEU A 83 11.24 -13.56 6.65
N ALA A 84 11.86 -14.69 7.03
CA ALA A 84 11.67 -15.95 6.31
C ALA A 84 10.21 -16.43 6.37
N VAL A 85 9.52 -16.19 7.49
CA VAL A 85 8.08 -16.44 7.61
C VAL A 85 7.25 -15.53 6.70
N CYS A 86 7.59 -14.24 6.65
CA CYS A 86 6.95 -13.28 5.75
C CYS A 86 7.09 -13.72 4.28
N ASP A 87 8.31 -14.09 3.87
CA ASP A 87 8.63 -14.57 2.52
C ASP A 87 7.89 -15.89 2.21
N ALA A 88 7.80 -16.81 3.17
CA ALA A 88 7.07 -18.07 3.00
C ALA A 88 5.55 -17.88 2.89
N PHE A 89 4.96 -16.92 3.62
CA PHE A 89 3.57 -16.56 3.43
C PHE A 89 3.33 -15.85 2.09
N TRP A 90 4.29 -15.05 1.64
CA TRP A 90 4.22 -14.33 0.36
C TRP A 90 4.20 -15.27 -0.85
N SER A 91 5.02 -16.32 -0.81
CA SER A 91 5.17 -17.28 -1.91
C SER A 91 3.92 -18.14 -2.17
N GLU A 92 2.94 -18.13 -1.27
CA GLU A 92 1.70 -18.88 -1.45
C GLU A 92 0.70 -18.11 -2.34
N ASP A 93 0.08 -18.82 -3.27
CA ASP A 93 -1.00 -18.29 -4.13
C ASP A 93 -2.36 -18.26 -3.42
N ILE A 94 -2.34 -17.85 -2.15
CA ILE A 94 -3.50 -17.80 -1.24
C ILE A 94 -3.59 -16.38 -0.67
N PHE A 95 -4.74 -15.73 -0.83
CA PHE A 95 -4.95 -14.36 -0.39
C PHE A 95 -4.68 -14.18 1.10
N GLU A 96 -5.22 -15.06 1.95
CA GLU A 96 -5.04 -15.00 3.40
C GLU A 96 -3.57 -15.11 3.83
N CYS A 97 -2.76 -15.87 3.08
CA CYS A 97 -1.32 -15.96 3.31
C CYS A 97 -0.63 -14.65 2.97
N ARG A 98 -0.89 -14.06 1.79
CA ARG A 98 -0.32 -12.75 1.42
C ARG A 98 -0.77 -11.62 2.34
N TRP A 99 -2.02 -11.67 2.80
CA TRP A 99 -2.53 -10.75 3.82
C TRP A 99 -1.71 -10.87 5.12
N LEU A 100 -1.50 -12.09 5.62
CA LEU A 100 -0.69 -12.33 6.82
C LEU A 100 0.78 -11.91 6.62
N ALA A 101 1.35 -12.12 5.43
CA ALA A 101 2.70 -11.68 5.10
C ALA A 101 2.85 -10.16 5.26
N VAL A 102 1.96 -9.38 4.63
CA VAL A 102 1.95 -7.92 4.68
C VAL A 102 1.76 -7.39 6.09
N HIS A 103 0.75 -7.89 6.80
CA HIS A 103 0.46 -7.42 8.15
C HIS A 103 1.52 -7.84 9.16
N LEU A 104 2.21 -8.97 8.96
CA LEU A 104 3.34 -9.34 9.81
C LEU A 104 4.57 -8.47 9.51
N LEU A 105 4.84 -8.20 8.22
CA LEU A 105 5.93 -7.33 7.77
C LEU A 105 5.82 -5.92 8.38
N SER A 106 4.61 -5.37 8.43
CA SER A 106 4.32 -4.04 8.98
C SER A 106 4.60 -3.94 10.49
N GLN A 107 4.63 -5.07 11.18
CA GLN A 107 4.77 -5.17 12.64
C GLN A 107 6.18 -5.57 13.08
N LEU A 108 7.11 -5.73 12.14
CA LEU A 108 8.47 -6.18 12.45
C LEU A 108 9.27 -5.09 13.21
N PRO A 109 10.25 -5.50 14.02
CA PRO A 109 11.14 -4.58 14.72
C PRO A 109 11.90 -3.63 13.77
N LEU A 110 12.27 -2.44 14.27
CA LEU A 110 12.95 -1.38 13.49
C LEU A 110 14.28 -1.82 12.92
N GLU A 111 14.97 -2.73 13.60
CA GLU A 111 16.24 -3.31 13.19
C GLU A 111 16.14 -4.01 11.82
N LEU A 112 14.93 -4.46 11.46
CA LEU A 112 14.64 -5.10 10.19
C LEU A 112 14.04 -4.14 9.15
N ALA A 113 13.87 -2.85 9.45
CA ALA A 113 13.15 -1.91 8.58
C ALA A 113 13.70 -1.86 7.14
N GLN A 114 15.02 -1.85 6.96
CA GLN A 114 15.64 -1.87 5.63
C GLN A 114 15.35 -3.17 4.88
N ALA A 115 15.46 -4.31 5.56
CA ALA A 115 15.13 -5.61 4.97
C ALA A 115 13.64 -5.68 4.62
N SER A 116 12.75 -5.17 5.48
CA SER A 116 11.31 -5.11 5.24
C SER A 116 10.97 -4.24 4.02
N VAL A 117 11.62 -3.10 3.86
CA VAL A 117 11.43 -2.24 2.67
C VAL A 117 11.91 -2.92 1.40
N GLN A 118 13.02 -3.66 1.44
CA GLN A 118 13.46 -4.47 0.29
C GLN A 118 12.44 -5.54 -0.08
N ARG A 119 11.85 -6.24 0.91
CA ARG A 119 10.79 -7.24 0.65
C ARG A 119 9.58 -6.58 0.03
N LEU A 120 9.12 -5.48 0.60
CA LEU A 120 7.98 -4.73 0.07
C LEU A 120 8.20 -4.33 -1.39
N HIS A 121 9.40 -3.84 -1.73
CA HIS A 121 9.76 -3.52 -3.12
C HIS A 121 9.71 -4.74 -4.05
N THR A 122 10.33 -5.85 -3.65
CA THR A 122 10.30 -7.10 -4.43
C THR A 122 8.87 -7.59 -4.64
N TRP A 123 8.08 -7.63 -3.56
CA TRP A 123 6.69 -8.06 -3.59
C TRP A 123 5.86 -7.19 -4.54
N ILE A 124 5.95 -5.86 -4.45
CA ILE A 124 5.24 -4.94 -5.36
C ILE A 124 5.68 -5.11 -6.82
N THR A 125 6.95 -5.42 -7.07
CA THR A 125 7.46 -5.67 -8.44
C THR A 125 6.89 -6.97 -9.02
N GLU A 126 6.86 -8.02 -8.21
CA GLU A 126 6.36 -9.35 -8.58
C GLU A 126 4.82 -9.44 -8.61
N MET A 127 4.12 -8.42 -8.12
CA MET A 127 2.67 -8.40 -8.02
C MET A 127 1.97 -8.38 -9.39
N PRO A 128 1.01 -9.30 -9.61
CA PRO A 128 0.15 -9.29 -10.79
C PRO A 128 -1.20 -8.56 -10.60
N ASP A 129 -1.66 -8.26 -9.37
CA ASP A 129 -3.07 -7.88 -9.11
C ASP A 129 -3.26 -6.78 -8.03
N GLU A 130 -4.35 -6.02 -8.09
CA GLU A 130 -4.67 -4.87 -7.22
C GLU A 130 -4.99 -5.26 -5.77
N SER A 131 -5.27 -6.53 -5.50
CA SER A 131 -5.70 -7.00 -4.18
C SER A 131 -4.68 -6.79 -3.06
N LEU A 132 -3.38 -6.71 -3.37
CA LEU A 132 -2.37 -6.44 -2.35
C LEU A 132 -2.34 -4.97 -1.95
N TRP A 133 -2.62 -4.04 -2.87
CA TRP A 133 -2.65 -2.62 -2.53
C TRP A 133 -3.66 -2.37 -1.40
N ARG A 134 -4.80 -3.07 -1.42
CA ARG A 134 -5.76 -3.06 -0.30
C ARG A 134 -5.15 -3.58 1.01
N ALA A 135 -4.40 -4.67 0.98
CA ALA A 135 -3.72 -5.17 2.17
C ALA A 135 -2.64 -4.20 2.69
N LEU A 136 -1.95 -3.49 1.80
CA LEU A 136 -0.98 -2.44 2.16
C LEU A 136 -1.67 -1.21 2.77
N GLU A 137 -2.85 -0.84 2.26
CA GLU A 137 -3.69 0.25 2.79
C GLU A 137 -4.23 -0.09 4.18
N ASP A 138 -4.66 -1.33 4.41
CA ASP A 138 -5.20 -1.80 5.69
C ASP A 138 -4.12 -2.01 6.77
N ALA A 139 -2.87 -2.24 6.36
CA ALA A 139 -1.77 -2.52 7.27
C ALA A 139 -1.13 -1.23 7.83
N ASP A 140 -0.81 -1.26 9.12
CA ASP A 140 -0.10 -0.15 9.76
C ASP A 140 1.38 -0.21 9.44
N PHE A 141 1.78 0.56 8.41
CA PHE A 141 3.17 0.78 8.01
C PHE A 141 3.72 2.14 8.47
N SER A 142 3.05 2.86 9.38
CA SER A 142 3.48 4.19 9.84
C SER A 142 4.96 4.24 10.23
N GLN A 143 5.39 3.26 11.05
CA GLN A 143 6.78 3.13 11.50
C GLN A 143 7.75 2.88 10.34
N LEU A 144 7.40 2.00 9.39
CA LEU A 144 8.24 1.69 8.22
C LEU A 144 8.36 2.91 7.31
N ARG A 145 7.24 3.61 7.03
CA ARG A 145 7.20 4.82 6.21
C ARG A 145 8.07 5.91 6.79
N ARG A 146 8.05 6.11 8.11
CA ARG A 146 8.91 7.08 8.79
C ARG A 146 10.39 6.72 8.70
N THR A 147 10.74 5.48 9.07
CA THR A 147 12.15 5.07 9.20
C THR A 147 12.83 4.84 7.85
N ALA A 148 12.08 4.42 6.83
CA ALA A 148 12.63 4.08 5.52
C ALA A 148 12.02 4.90 4.37
N SER A 149 11.49 6.10 4.68
CA SER A 149 10.94 7.07 3.70
C SER A 149 11.88 7.33 2.54
N ALA A 150 13.18 7.52 2.80
CA ALA A 150 14.17 7.78 1.77
C ALA A 150 14.33 6.60 0.78
N ALA A 151 14.36 5.37 1.28
CA ALA A 151 14.47 4.17 0.45
C ALA A 151 13.21 3.96 -0.41
N LEU A 152 12.03 4.10 0.19
CA LEU A 152 10.74 4.02 -0.51
C LEU A 152 10.61 5.12 -1.58
N THR A 153 11.06 6.35 -1.28
CA THR A 153 11.09 7.46 -2.26
C THR A 153 12.05 7.15 -3.41
N GLY A 154 13.17 6.47 -3.12
CA GLY A 154 14.11 5.95 -4.12
C GLY A 154 13.45 4.97 -5.09
N TYR A 155 12.67 4.01 -4.57
CA TYR A 155 11.93 3.07 -5.42
C TYR A 155 10.82 3.73 -6.24
N ALA A 156 10.07 4.66 -5.64
CA ALA A 156 9.06 5.42 -6.37
C ALA A 156 9.70 6.17 -7.55
N ARG A 157 10.86 6.80 -7.33
CA ARG A 157 11.64 7.44 -8.39
C ARG A 157 12.05 6.47 -9.49
N GLU A 158 12.55 5.30 -9.12
CA GLU A 158 12.99 4.28 -10.09
C GLU A 158 11.84 3.89 -11.03
N TRP A 159 10.66 3.60 -10.48
CA TRP A 159 9.49 3.19 -11.25
C TRP A 159 8.92 4.32 -12.11
N LEU A 160 8.84 5.54 -11.58
CA LEU A 160 8.35 6.71 -12.33
C LEU A 160 9.23 7.10 -13.53
N GLN A 161 10.50 6.69 -13.54
CA GLN A 161 11.43 6.96 -14.65
C GLN A 161 11.36 5.90 -15.76
N LYS A 162 10.64 4.80 -15.56
CA LYS A 162 10.44 3.77 -16.60
C LYS A 162 9.49 4.30 -17.68
N ARG A 163 9.56 3.69 -18.86
CA ARG A 163 8.61 3.96 -19.95
C ARG A 163 7.36 3.09 -19.87
N ASP A 164 7.41 2.01 -19.11
CA ASP A 164 6.28 1.12 -18.93
C ASP A 164 5.23 1.74 -18.02
N GLN A 165 3.97 1.71 -18.46
CA GLN A 165 2.88 2.38 -17.78
C GLN A 165 2.51 1.69 -16.45
N GLN A 166 2.69 0.37 -16.35
CA GLN A 166 2.42 -0.35 -15.10
C GLN A 166 3.47 0.00 -14.05
N GLU A 167 4.75 0.09 -14.44
CA GLU A 167 5.81 0.58 -13.56
C GLU A 167 5.49 2.01 -13.07
N ILE A 168 5.13 2.94 -13.97
CA ILE A 168 4.77 4.30 -13.55
C ILE A 168 3.58 4.27 -12.57
N LYS A 169 2.55 3.45 -12.82
CA LYS A 169 1.40 3.28 -11.91
C LYS A 169 1.85 2.79 -10.52
N ARG A 170 2.74 1.79 -10.45
CA ARG A 170 3.33 1.32 -9.17
C ARG A 170 4.08 2.43 -8.44
N GLY A 171 4.84 3.24 -9.19
CA GLY A 171 5.50 4.45 -8.66
C GLY A 171 4.52 5.42 -8.02
N MET A 172 3.39 5.69 -8.67
CA MET A 172 2.33 6.56 -8.14
C MET A 172 1.66 5.95 -6.91
N GLN A 173 1.35 4.66 -6.93
CA GLN A 173 0.77 3.95 -5.79
C GLN A 173 1.71 3.94 -4.58
N LEU A 174 3.02 3.82 -4.81
CA LEU A 174 4.02 3.94 -3.74
C LEU A 174 4.11 5.36 -3.18
N ILE A 175 3.92 6.40 -4.01
CA ILE A 175 3.79 7.78 -3.52
C ILE A 175 2.55 7.93 -2.65
N LYS A 176 1.38 7.43 -3.08
CA LYS A 176 0.14 7.44 -2.27
C LYS A 176 0.37 6.75 -0.93
N PHE A 177 1.01 5.58 -0.95
CA PHE A 177 1.41 4.87 0.26
C PHE A 177 2.28 5.73 1.18
N LEU A 178 3.31 6.41 0.64
CA LEU A 178 4.20 7.29 1.40
C LEU A 178 3.47 8.47 2.06
N LEU A 179 2.55 9.09 1.33
CA LEU A 179 1.73 10.21 1.81
C LEU A 179 0.61 9.77 2.77
N THR A 180 0.45 8.46 3.00
CA THR A 180 -0.61 7.95 3.89
C THR A 180 -0.26 8.22 5.36
N GLY A 181 -1.10 9.02 6.00
CA GLY A 181 -0.86 9.58 7.32
C GLY A 181 0.05 10.80 7.22
N ASP A 182 -0.28 11.88 7.94
CA ASP A 182 0.39 13.19 7.86
C ASP A 182 1.84 13.20 8.43
N GLU A 183 2.53 12.06 8.37
CA GLU A 183 3.84 11.82 8.98
C GLU A 183 5.01 12.00 7.99
N PHE A 184 4.74 12.06 6.69
CA PHE A 184 5.78 12.19 5.67
C PHE A 184 6.32 13.63 5.62
N GLN A 185 7.64 13.78 5.76
CA GLN A 185 8.29 15.08 5.98
C GLN A 185 8.92 15.70 4.71
N ASP A 186 9.33 14.90 3.73
CA ASP A 186 10.09 15.40 2.55
C ASP A 186 9.19 15.65 1.33
N LEU A 187 8.14 16.45 1.52
CA LEU A 187 7.23 16.86 0.44
C LEU A 187 7.94 17.46 -0.79
N PRO A 188 9.01 18.27 -0.66
CA PRO A 188 9.75 18.76 -1.81
C PRO A 188 10.26 17.65 -2.74
N SER A 189 10.67 16.49 -2.19
CA SER A 189 11.03 15.34 -3.02
C SER A 189 9.85 14.79 -3.81
N ILE A 190 8.67 14.70 -3.22
CA ILE A 190 7.47 14.23 -3.90
C ILE A 190 7.06 15.19 -5.02
N PHE A 191 7.05 16.50 -4.77
CA PHE A 191 6.76 17.50 -5.81
C PHE A 191 7.71 17.39 -7.00
N ARG A 192 9.01 17.18 -6.76
CA ARG A 192 9.99 16.95 -7.85
C ARG A 192 9.68 15.68 -8.66
N LEU A 193 9.25 14.61 -8.01
CA LEU A 193 8.92 13.34 -8.66
C LEU A 193 7.67 13.45 -9.54
N ILE A 194 6.63 14.15 -9.05
CA ILE A 194 5.36 14.26 -9.77
C ILE A 194 5.31 15.41 -10.78
N ALA A 195 6.27 16.36 -10.74
CA ALA A 195 6.27 17.55 -11.59
C ALA A 195 6.04 17.29 -13.11
N PRO A 196 6.63 16.25 -13.73
CA PRO A 196 6.33 15.93 -15.14
C PRO A 196 4.85 15.62 -15.37
N PHE A 197 4.23 14.92 -14.42
CA PHE A 197 2.84 14.47 -14.47
C PHE A 197 1.81 15.57 -14.18
N LEU A 198 2.27 16.71 -13.64
CA LEU A 198 1.42 17.90 -13.50
C LEU A 198 1.20 18.62 -14.84
N ARG A 199 2.10 18.41 -15.81
CA ARG A 199 2.02 19.02 -17.16
C ARG A 199 1.36 18.09 -18.16
N GLN A 200 1.79 16.83 -18.15
CA GLN A 200 1.27 15.77 -18.99
C GLN A 200 0.73 14.66 -18.09
N ALA A 201 -0.58 14.50 -18.04
CA ALA A 201 -1.27 13.53 -17.19
C ALA A 201 -1.95 12.47 -18.08
N PRO A 202 -1.24 11.40 -18.46
CA PRO A 202 -1.79 10.33 -19.27
C PRO A 202 -3.09 9.79 -18.67
N ALA A 203 -4.12 9.61 -19.50
CA ALA A 203 -5.45 9.22 -19.05
C ALA A 203 -5.48 8.05 -18.05
N PRO A 204 -4.68 6.97 -18.22
CA PRO A 204 -4.67 5.86 -17.28
C PRO A 204 -4.08 6.17 -15.89
N LEU A 205 -3.27 7.22 -15.77
CA LEU A 205 -2.60 7.63 -14.52
C LEU A 205 -3.33 8.78 -13.82
N ARG A 206 -4.29 9.42 -14.48
CA ARG A 206 -5.04 10.56 -13.92
C ARG A 206 -5.66 10.28 -12.56
N PRO A 207 -6.29 9.11 -12.29
CA PRO A 207 -6.84 8.82 -10.96
C PRO A 207 -5.77 8.91 -9.86
N ASP A 208 -4.63 8.26 -10.06
CA ASP A 208 -3.54 8.28 -9.08
C ASP A 208 -2.91 9.67 -8.92
N ILE A 209 -2.76 10.42 -10.02
CA ILE A 209 -2.27 11.82 -9.98
C ILE A 209 -3.22 12.71 -9.16
N LEU A 210 -4.53 12.58 -9.38
CA LEU A 210 -5.54 13.35 -8.65
C LEU A 210 -5.53 12.99 -7.17
N ASP A 211 -5.47 11.71 -6.82
CA ASP A 211 -5.40 11.27 -5.43
C ASP A 211 -4.17 11.86 -4.73
N ILE A 212 -2.99 11.78 -5.37
CA ILE A 212 -1.76 12.36 -4.84
C ILE A 212 -1.91 13.88 -4.64
N LEU A 213 -2.44 14.58 -5.64
CA LEU A 213 -2.65 16.02 -5.56
C LEU A 213 -3.63 16.42 -4.46
N THR A 214 -4.70 15.65 -4.25
CA THR A 214 -5.65 15.86 -3.17
C THR A 214 -4.98 15.65 -1.81
N MET A 215 -4.17 14.60 -1.64
CA MET A 215 -3.41 14.38 -0.41
C MET A 215 -2.43 15.53 -0.13
N LEU A 216 -1.68 15.96 -1.15
CA LEU A 216 -0.75 17.08 -1.04
C LEU A 216 -1.46 18.41 -0.76
N ALA A 217 -2.61 18.67 -1.39
CA ALA A 217 -3.39 19.88 -1.16
C ALA A 217 -3.91 19.97 0.27
N ARG A 218 -4.25 18.83 0.89
CA ARG A 218 -4.66 18.76 2.30
C ARG A 218 -3.48 18.93 3.26
N GLN A 219 -2.34 18.31 2.96
CA GLN A 219 -1.17 18.33 3.83
C GLN A 219 -0.38 19.64 3.73
N SER A 220 -0.22 20.18 2.52
CA SER A 220 0.52 21.41 2.22
C SER A 220 -0.18 22.20 1.09
N PRO A 221 -1.28 22.92 1.41
CA PRO A 221 -2.05 23.66 0.40
C PRO A 221 -1.22 24.71 -0.34
N HIS A 222 -0.31 25.39 0.37
CA HIS A 222 0.51 26.44 -0.22
C HIS A 222 1.52 25.87 -1.24
N GLU A 223 2.28 24.84 -0.89
CA GLU A 223 3.27 24.25 -1.80
C GLU A 223 2.62 23.57 -3.00
N THR A 224 1.47 22.92 -2.79
CA THR A 224 0.70 22.30 -3.89
C THR A 224 0.22 23.36 -4.88
N MET A 225 -0.31 24.49 -4.38
CA MET A 225 -0.69 25.62 -5.22
C MET A 225 0.52 26.16 -6.02
N GLN A 226 1.65 26.39 -5.35
CA GLN A 226 2.86 26.90 -6.02
C GLN A 226 3.35 25.96 -7.13
N SER A 227 3.34 24.64 -6.88
CA SER A 227 3.75 23.64 -7.86
C SER A 227 2.84 23.62 -9.09
N LEU A 228 1.53 23.78 -8.89
CA LEU A 228 0.56 23.86 -9.99
C LEU A 228 0.69 25.16 -10.79
N LEU A 229 0.95 26.29 -10.13
CA LEU A 229 1.22 27.56 -10.81
C LEU A 229 2.51 27.47 -11.64
N GLN A 230 3.56 26.83 -11.12
CA GLN A 230 4.79 26.58 -11.87
C GLN A 230 4.55 25.70 -13.10
N ALA A 231 3.75 24.64 -12.96
CA ALA A 231 3.35 23.79 -14.08
C ALA A 231 2.52 24.56 -15.12
N LEU A 232 1.62 25.45 -14.67
CA LEU A 232 0.77 26.27 -15.54
C LEU A 232 1.57 27.35 -16.31
N ASN A 233 2.69 27.80 -15.76
CA ASN A 233 3.61 28.74 -16.42
C ASN A 233 4.68 28.04 -17.26
N SER A 234 4.74 26.71 -17.23
CA SER A 234 5.71 25.94 -18.02
C SER A 234 5.25 25.79 -19.46
N ILE A 235 6.22 25.68 -20.37
CA ILE A 235 5.97 25.31 -21.77
C ILE A 235 5.42 23.87 -21.81
N ASP A 236 4.41 23.64 -22.65
CA ASP A 236 3.76 22.36 -22.89
C ASP A 236 3.10 21.74 -21.63
N ASN A 237 1.91 22.23 -21.31
CA ASN A 237 1.14 21.89 -20.11
C ASN A 237 -0.34 21.57 -20.40
N PRO A 238 -0.64 20.71 -21.39
CA PRO A 238 -2.01 20.49 -21.88
C PRO A 238 -2.98 20.03 -20.79
N ASP A 239 -2.50 19.31 -19.77
CA ASP A 239 -3.34 18.74 -18.73
C ASP A 239 -3.39 19.59 -17.44
N THR A 240 -2.46 20.54 -17.23
CA THR A 240 -2.40 21.32 -15.98
C THR A 240 -3.69 22.09 -15.69
N PRO A 241 -4.31 22.82 -16.65
CA PRO A 241 -5.56 23.51 -16.39
C PRO A 241 -6.69 22.56 -15.99
N TRP A 242 -6.71 21.35 -16.56
CA TRP A 242 -7.69 20.33 -16.22
C TRP A 242 -7.47 19.81 -14.80
N LEU A 243 -6.24 19.46 -14.42
CA LEU A 243 -5.89 19.02 -13.07
C LEU A 243 -6.30 20.04 -12.01
N ILE A 244 -5.93 21.31 -12.20
CA ILE A 244 -6.28 22.38 -11.25
C ILE A 244 -7.80 22.46 -11.02
N ARG A 245 -8.60 22.32 -12.09
CA ARG A 245 -10.07 22.35 -11.96
C ARG A 245 -10.62 21.19 -11.15
N GLN A 246 -10.03 19.99 -11.25
CA GLN A 246 -10.52 18.80 -10.54
C GLN A 246 -10.30 18.87 -9.03
N ILE A 247 -9.17 19.44 -8.59
CA ILE A 247 -8.79 19.48 -7.16
C ILE A 247 -9.08 20.83 -6.49
N LEU A 248 -9.68 21.78 -7.21
CA LEU A 248 -9.85 23.16 -6.73
C LEU A 248 -10.60 23.22 -5.40
N SER A 249 -11.59 22.34 -5.19
CA SER A 249 -12.36 22.25 -3.95
C SER A 249 -11.54 21.83 -2.73
N GLU A 250 -10.39 21.18 -2.93
CA GLU A 250 -9.53 20.71 -1.85
C GLU A 250 -8.68 21.84 -1.23
N PHE A 251 -8.61 23.00 -1.89
CA PHE A 251 -7.84 24.15 -1.41
C PHE A 251 -8.66 25.10 -0.53
N PRO A 252 -8.02 25.84 0.40
CA PRO A 252 -8.63 26.97 1.09
C PRO A 252 -9.14 28.05 0.12
N PRO A 253 -10.14 28.86 0.51
CA PRO A 253 -10.77 29.86 -0.37
C PRO A 253 -9.81 30.87 -1.01
N GLU A 254 -8.74 31.24 -0.31
CA GLU A 254 -7.73 32.17 -0.83
C GLU A 254 -6.93 31.55 -1.98
N SER A 255 -6.39 30.34 -1.79
CA SER A 255 -5.69 29.59 -2.83
C SER A 255 -6.58 29.29 -4.04
N GLN A 256 -7.88 29.01 -3.81
CA GLN A 256 -8.85 28.84 -4.90
C GLN A 256 -8.97 30.08 -5.78
N ARG A 257 -9.01 31.28 -5.18
CA ARG A 257 -9.09 32.54 -5.93
C ARG A 257 -7.85 32.73 -6.80
N THR A 258 -6.67 32.50 -6.23
CA THR A 258 -5.40 32.59 -6.95
C THR A 258 -5.35 31.64 -8.14
N LEU A 259 -5.69 30.37 -7.95
CA LEU A 259 -5.71 29.37 -9.03
C LEU A 259 -6.75 29.72 -10.11
N ARG A 260 -7.93 30.20 -9.73
CA ARG A 260 -8.96 30.65 -10.70
C ARG A 260 -8.51 31.84 -11.53
N LEU A 261 -7.75 32.77 -10.95
CA LEU A 261 -7.19 33.90 -11.69
C LEU A 261 -6.13 33.42 -12.69
N ALA A 262 -5.21 32.54 -12.25
CA ALA A 262 -4.17 32.00 -13.10
C ALA A 262 -4.73 31.20 -14.30
N LEU A 263 -5.81 30.43 -14.09
CA LEU A 263 -6.52 29.70 -15.15
C LEU A 263 -7.20 30.58 -16.21
N LYS A 264 -7.45 31.87 -15.92
CA LYS A 264 -8.03 32.81 -16.89
C LYS A 264 -6.96 33.47 -17.77
N SER A 265 -5.72 33.50 -17.29
CA SER A 265 -4.56 34.09 -17.98
C SER A 265 -3.77 33.08 -18.83
N SER A 266 -4.02 31.78 -18.64
CA SER A 266 -3.43 30.67 -19.39
C SER A 266 -4.31 30.27 -20.58
#